data_AF-A0A554MWN0-F1
#
_entry.id   AF-A0A554MWN0-F1
#
_cell.length_a   1.000
_cell.length_b   1.000
_cell.length_c   1.000
_cell.angle_alpha   90.00
_cell.angle_beta   90.00
_cell.angle_gamma   90.00
#
_symmetry.space_group_name_H-M   'P 1'
#
loop_
_entity.id
_entity.type
_entity.pdbx_description
1 polymer ?
#
loop_
_entity_poly.entity_id
_entity_poly.type
_entity_poly.pdbx_seq_one_letter_code
_entity_poly.pdbx_strand_id
1 'polypeptide(L)' 'MDVDAATDTVECERCGDAVEVGVPGGERCPDCGAYYCRICVDDLASQQLLDEPECPGCEVRLVA' A
#
# COMPACT_ATOMS: atom_id res chain seq x y z
N MET A 1 25.55 -16.04 15.30
CA MET A 1 24.60 -16.79 14.46
C MET A 1 23.33 -16.75 15.28
N ASP A 2 22.32 -15.95 14.95
CA ASP A 2 21.74 -15.70 13.64
C ASP A 2 21.19 -14.26 13.56
N VAL A 3 21.38 -13.58 12.43
CA VAL A 3 20.75 -12.29 12.16
C VAL A 3 19.41 -12.63 11.53
N ASP A 4 18.36 -12.70 12.35
CA ASP A 4 16.99 -12.72 11.86
C ASP A 4 16.76 -11.40 11.10
N ALA A 5 16.98 -11.42 9.79
CA ALA A 5 16.39 -10.44 8.90
C ALA A 5 14.89 -10.71 8.91
N ALA A 6 14.20 -10.21 9.93
CA ALA A 6 12.76 -10.11 9.92
C ALA A 6 12.42 -9.21 8.73
N THR A 7 12.07 -9.81 7.60
CA THR A 7 11.39 -9.11 6.53
C THR A 7 10.03 -8.73 7.10
N ASP A 8 9.90 -7.48 7.57
CA ASP A 8 8.61 -6.93 7.94
C ASP A 8 7.69 -7.07 6.73
N THR A 9 6.70 -7.93 6.81
CA THR A 9 5.66 -8.06 5.79
C THR A 9 4.41 -7.36 6.29
N VAL A 10 3.77 -6.61 5.40
CA VAL A 10 2.51 -5.92 5.64
C VAL A 10 1.45 -6.48 4.70
N GLU A 11 0.26 -6.68 5.21
CA GLU A 11 -0.87 -7.14 4.39
C GLU A 11 -1.53 -5.94 3.69
N CYS A 12 -1.83 -6.11 2.41
CA CYS A 12 -2.62 -5.16 1.65
C CYS A 12 -4.07 -5.20 2.13
N GLU A 13 -4.63 -4.08 2.57
CA GLU A 13 -6.02 -3.97 3.05
C GLU A 13 -7.05 -4.34 1.95
N ARG A 14 -6.69 -4.14 0.68
CA ARG A 14 -7.61 -4.39 -0.44
C ARG A 14 -7.63 -5.85 -0.91
N CYS A 15 -6.47 -6.48 -1.07
CA CYS A 15 -6.38 -7.85 -1.62
C CYS A 15 -5.94 -8.92 -0.61
N GLY A 16 -5.43 -8.53 0.56
CA GLY A 16 -4.92 -9.44 1.59
C GLY A 16 -3.54 -10.04 1.26
N ASP A 17 -2.88 -9.61 0.19
CA ASP A 17 -1.52 -10.09 -0.11
C ASP A 17 -0.52 -9.57 0.92
N ALA A 18 0.32 -10.47 1.41
CA ALA A 18 1.47 -10.12 2.24
C ALA A 18 2.61 -9.58 1.36
N VAL A 19 3.05 -8.36 1.63
CA VAL A 19 4.07 -7.65 0.86
C VAL A 19 5.21 -7.22 1.77
N GLU A 20 6.44 -7.38 1.33
CA GLU A 20 7.62 -6.94 2.10
C GLU A 20 7.68 -5.41 2.21
N VAL A 21 7.70 -4.91 3.44
CA VAL A 21 7.87 -3.50 3.79
C VAL A 21 9.30 -3.08 3.43
N GLY A 22 9.43 -2.00 2.66
CA GLY A 22 10.73 -1.49 2.18
C GLY A 22 11.06 -1.87 0.73
N VAL A 23 10.24 -2.69 0.08
CA VAL A 23 10.29 -2.85 -1.38
C VAL A 23 9.49 -1.71 -2.03
N PRO A 24 10.05 -1.02 -3.05
CA PRO A 24 9.34 0.07 -3.72
C PRO A 24 8.09 -0.47 -4.43
N GLY A 25 6.92 0.10 -4.10
CA GLY A 25 5.70 -0.13 -4.87
C GLY A 25 4.40 -0.03 -4.08
N GLY A 26 4.38 -0.31 -2.78
CA GLY A 26 3.17 -0.13 -1.98
C GLY A 26 3.10 1.23 -1.32
N GLU A 27 1.88 1.68 -1.04
CA GLU A 27 1.59 2.95 -0.40
C GLU A 27 0.79 2.75 0.88
N ARG A 28 1.08 3.58 1.88
CA ARG A 28 0.35 3.57 3.14
C ARG A 28 -0.46 4.84 3.27
N CYS A 29 -1.76 4.68 3.52
CA CYS A 29 -2.66 5.80 3.78
C CYS A 29 -2.17 6.59 5.00
N PRO A 30 -1.97 7.92 4.91
CA PRO A 30 -1.49 8.73 6.02
C PRO A 30 -2.53 8.88 7.14
N ASP A 31 -3.83 8.76 6.84
CA ASP A 31 -4.92 8.92 7.81
C ASP A 31 -5.21 7.64 8.60
N CYS A 32 -5.56 6.54 7.92
CA CYS A 32 -5.93 5.28 8.58
C CYS A 32 -4.75 4.32 8.78
N GLY A 33 -3.61 4.56 8.13
CA GLY A 33 -2.46 3.65 8.19
C GLY A 33 -2.62 2.37 7.37
N ALA A 34 -3.73 2.20 6.64
CA ALA A 34 -3.95 1.05 5.76
C ALA A 34 -2.88 1.01 4.67
N TYR A 35 -2.36 -0.18 4.39
CA TYR A 35 -1.37 -0.39 3.36
C TYR A 35 -2.02 -0.96 2.09
N TYR A 36 -1.59 -0.47 0.95
CA TYR A 36 -2.04 -0.91 -0.36
C TYR A 36 -0.84 -1.33 -1.20
N CYS A 37 -0.86 -2.56 -1.72
CA CYS A 37 0.18 -3.04 -2.61
C CYS A 37 0.15 -2.28 -3.95
N ARG A 38 1.29 -2.28 -4.67
CA ARG A 38 1.43 -1.58 -5.96
C ARG A 38 0.28 -1.86 -6.93
N ILE A 39 -0.08 -3.12 -7.09
CA ILE A 39 -1.14 -3.56 -8.00
C ILE A 39 -2.47 -2.91 -7.63
N CYS A 40 -2.78 -2.86 -6.33
CA CYS A 40 -4.00 -2.22 -5.83
C CYS A 40 -3.96 -0.69 -5.97
N VAL A 41 -2.80 -0.06 -5.81
CA VAL A 41 -2.60 1.37 -6.02
C VAL A 41 -2.80 1.72 -7.51
N ASP A 42 -2.14 1.01 -8.42
CA ASP A 42 -2.29 1.18 -9.88
C ASP A 42 -3.75 0.93 -10.33
N ASP A 43 -4.43 -0.06 -9.76
CA ASP A 43 -5.85 -0.36 -10.02
C ASP A 43 -6.76 0.77 -9.52
N LEU A 44 -6.52 1.30 -8.31
CA LEU A 44 -7.26 2.44 -7.77
C LEU A 44 -7.10 3.69 -8.64
N ALA A 45 -5.86 4.00 -9.05
CA ALA A 45 -5.55 5.14 -9.90
C ALA A 45 -6.31 5.06 -11.24
N SER A 46 -6.30 3.87 -11.85
CA SER A 46 -7.02 3.58 -13.09
C SER A 46 -8.54 3.72 -12.95
N GLN A 47 -9.13 3.29 -11.83
CA GLN A 47 -10.56 3.42 -11.55
C GLN A 47 -10.99 4.86 -11.28
N GLN A 48 -10.15 5.62 -10.58
CA GLN A 48 -10.43 7.02 -10.22
C GLN A 48 -10.08 8.00 -11.35
N LEU A 49 -9.37 7.55 -12.39
CA LEU A 49 -8.82 8.40 -13.45
C LEU A 49 -7.90 9.51 -12.88
N LEU A 50 -7.12 9.15 -11.86
CA LEU A 50 -6.17 10.02 -11.19
C LEU A 50 -4.75 9.50 -11.38
N ASP A 51 -3.78 10.40 -11.48
CA ASP A 51 -2.36 10.06 -11.44
C ASP A 51 -1.94 9.53 -10.05
N GLU A 52 -2.58 10.05 -8.99
CA GLU A 52 -2.35 9.67 -7.59
C GLU A 52 -3.69 9.23 -6.98
N PRO A 53 -3.85 7.94 -6.63
CA PRO A 53 -5.11 7.43 -6.10
C PRO A 53 -5.37 7.87 -4.67
N GLU A 54 -6.65 7.90 -4.33
CA GLU A 54 -7.14 8.16 -2.98
C GLU A 54 -7.49 6.85 -2.26
N CYS A 55 -7.24 6.84 -0.95
CA CYS A 55 -7.63 5.76 -0.04
C CYS A 55 -9.15 5.56 -0.10
N PRO A 56 -9.67 4.37 -0.41
CA PRO A 56 -11.11 4.13 -0.49
C PRO A 56 -11.84 4.26 0.86
N GLY A 57 -11.13 4.16 1.98
CA GLY A 57 -11.72 4.30 3.32
C GLY A 57 -11.68 5.72 3.88
N CYS A 58 -10.78 6.57 3.39
CA CYS A 58 -10.54 7.91 3.95
C CYS A 58 -10.70 9.04 2.93
N GLU A 59 -10.76 8.73 1.64
CA GLU A 59 -10.82 9.72 0.55
C GLU A 59 -9.66 10.72 0.61
N VAL A 60 -8.48 10.27 1.06
CA VAL A 60 -7.23 11.04 1.08
C VAL A 60 -6.20 10.41 0.14
N ARG A 61 -5.33 11.24 -0.46
CA ARG A 61 -4.28 10.75 -1.36
C ARG A 61 -3.33 9.77 -0.67
N LEU A 62 -3.00 8.68 -1.37
CA LEU A 62 -2.07 7.66 -0.90
C LEU A 62 -0.59 8.06 -1.11
N VAL A 63 -0.33 8.86 -2.14
CA VAL A 63 0.98 9.45 -2.44
C VAL A 63 1.10 10.81 -1.74
N ALA A 64 2.23 11.06 -1.07
CA ALA A 64 2.59 12.34 -0.46
C ALA A 64 3.85 12.94 -1.10
#